data_AF-H5S8M1-F1
#
_entry.id   AF-H5S8M1-F1
#
_cell.length_a   1.000
_cell.length_b   1.000
_cell.length_c   1.000
_cell.angle_alpha   90.00
_cell.angle_beta   90.00
_cell.angle_gamma   90.00
#
_symmetry.space_group_name_H-M   'P 1'
#
loop_
_entity.id
_entity.type
_entity.pdbx_description
1 polymer ?
#
loop_
_entity_poly.entity_id
_entity_poly.type
_entity_poly.pdbx_seq_one_letter_code
_entity_poly.pdbx_strand_id
1 'polypeptide(L)'
;MAMTNRDRGGKALELLREGLSPYVERELRRFLGPNVEAEAARLIGEDRYNAGKQLSDLDVAALLKVMWESWNDVFRKTLGFAERSLVSELREWRNQWAHRLRCGQNLSLSDSDPQGLLVKPEVARRQREEEQQTVPAPTGVTSSAATGVTSYAGGESSSPTPAGAPSTTAAPLKRFHGSVALSPLRLGAEAGRIAEEVLAHLSSLPGAQVSVTLEIHVAVPDGVPDQVVRVVMENCRTLKFAVHSFERD
;
A
#
# COMPACT_ATOMS: atom_id res chain seq x y z
N MET A 1 25.79 6.63 13.25
CA MET A 1 24.68 7.11 12.39
C MET A 1 23.51 6.16 12.59
N ALA A 2 22.29 6.68 12.75
CA ALA A 2 21.10 5.84 12.86
C ALA A 2 20.80 5.19 11.51
N MET A 3 20.56 3.88 11.52
CA MET A 3 20.29 3.08 10.31
C MET A 3 18.98 3.56 9.66
N THR A 4 19.03 3.94 8.38
CA THR A 4 17.83 4.38 7.67
C THR A 4 16.89 3.20 7.38
N ASN A 5 15.61 3.46 7.11
CA ASN A 5 14.67 2.39 6.74
C ASN A 5 15.11 1.64 5.47
N ARG A 6 15.82 2.33 4.55
CA ARG A 6 16.44 1.73 3.38
C ARG A 6 17.53 0.73 3.78
N ASP A 7 18.42 1.14 4.68
CA ASP A 7 19.52 0.31 5.16
C ASP A 7 19.00 -0.90 5.93
N ARG A 8 17.92 -0.72 6.71
CA ARG A 8 17.23 -1.83 7.40
C ARG A 8 16.64 -2.83 6.42
N GLY A 9 15.96 -2.36 5.37
CA GLY A 9 15.39 -3.23 4.34
C GLY A 9 16.46 -3.98 3.55
N GLY A 10 17.54 -3.30 3.15
CA GLY A 10 18.68 -3.93 2.51
C GLY A 10 19.35 -4.98 3.41
N LYS A 11 19.56 -4.65 4.69
CA LYS A 11 20.13 -5.59 5.66
C LYS A 11 19.24 -6.80 5.90
N ALA A 12 17.92 -6.62 5.94
CA ALA A 12 16.97 -7.73 6.06
C ALA A 12 17.05 -8.69 4.86
N LEU A 13 17.14 -8.17 3.63
CA LEU A 13 17.33 -8.98 2.42
C LEU A 13 18.67 -9.73 2.42
N GLU A 14 19.73 -9.10 2.92
CA GLU A 14 21.04 -9.71 3.04
C GLU A 14 21.05 -10.87 4.05
N LEU A 15 20.46 -10.64 5.23
CA LEU A 15 20.30 -11.70 6.25
C LEU A 15 19.42 -12.86 5.74
N LEU A 16 18.37 -12.54 4.98
CA LEU A 16 17.54 -13.55 4.33
C LEU A 16 18.35 -14.39 3.34
N ARG A 17 19.17 -13.75 2.49
CA ARG A 17 20.08 -14.45 1.58
C ARG A 17 21.02 -15.38 2.35
N GLU A 18 21.69 -14.88 3.39
CA GLU A 18 22.63 -15.66 4.21
C GLU A 18 22.00 -16.90 4.83
N GLY A 19 20.77 -16.78 5.35
CA GLY A 19 20.04 -17.91 5.94
C GLY A 19 19.49 -18.90 4.90
N LEU A 20 19.05 -18.40 3.75
CA LEU A 20 18.34 -19.20 2.75
C LEU A 20 19.28 -19.93 1.78
N SER A 21 20.42 -19.33 1.43
CA SER A 21 21.43 -19.94 0.54
C SER A 21 21.80 -21.38 0.89
N PRO A 22 22.27 -21.69 2.12
CA PRO A 22 22.73 -23.04 2.44
C PRO A 22 21.60 -24.07 2.45
N TYR A 23 20.37 -23.63 2.75
CA TYR A 23 19.19 -24.49 2.68
C TYR A 23 18.84 -24.83 1.24
N VAL A 24 18.73 -23.81 0.37
CA VAL A 24 18.38 -23.97 -1.04
C VAL A 24 19.40 -24.84 -1.75
N GLU A 25 20.69 -24.60 -1.51
CA GLU A 25 21.77 -25.39 -2.08
C GLU A 25 21.68 -26.87 -1.69
N ARG A 26 21.46 -27.16 -0.41
CA ARG A 26 21.34 -28.53 0.09
C ARG A 26 20.15 -29.25 -0.54
N GLU A 27 18.98 -28.61 -0.59
CA GLU A 27 17.78 -29.24 -1.15
C GLU A 27 17.91 -29.45 -2.66
N LEU A 28 18.48 -28.49 -3.41
CA LEU A 28 18.74 -28.67 -4.84
C LEU A 28 19.72 -29.82 -5.07
N ARG A 29 20.86 -29.87 -4.37
CA ARG A 29 21.84 -30.98 -4.47
C ARG A 29 21.22 -32.33 -4.13
N ARG A 30 20.33 -32.38 -3.15
CA ARG A 30 19.66 -33.60 -2.72
C ARG A 30 18.70 -34.15 -3.78
N PHE A 31 17.96 -33.30 -4.48
CA PHE A 31 16.87 -33.73 -5.38
C PHE A 31 17.18 -33.63 -6.88
N LEU A 32 18.06 -32.72 -7.31
CA LEU A 32 18.50 -32.56 -8.71
C LEU A 32 19.88 -33.20 -8.99
N GLY A 33 20.62 -33.60 -7.95
CA GLY A 33 21.90 -34.32 -8.09
C GLY A 33 23.07 -33.41 -8.52
N PRO A 34 24.03 -33.90 -9.34
CA PRO A 34 25.28 -33.17 -9.63
C PRO A 34 25.12 -32.00 -10.63
N ASN A 35 24.01 -31.92 -11.38
CA ASN A 35 23.80 -30.87 -12.40
C ASN A 35 23.11 -29.61 -11.86
N VAL A 36 23.15 -29.38 -10.55
CA VAL A 36 22.45 -28.26 -9.89
C VAL A 36 22.89 -26.91 -10.41
N GLU A 37 24.19 -26.71 -10.64
CA GLU A 37 24.71 -25.42 -11.11
C GLU A 37 24.22 -25.10 -12.53
N ALA A 38 24.20 -26.11 -13.42
CA ALA A 38 23.72 -25.96 -14.78
C ALA A 38 22.21 -25.69 -14.82
N GLU A 39 21.43 -26.41 -14.01
CA GLU A 39 19.98 -26.23 -13.97
C GLU A 39 19.60 -24.91 -13.27
N ALA A 40 20.29 -24.52 -12.20
CA ALA A 40 20.08 -23.22 -11.57
C ALA A 40 20.42 -22.08 -12.53
N ALA A 41 21.53 -22.17 -13.28
CA ALA A 41 21.88 -21.19 -14.31
C ALA A 41 20.80 -21.11 -15.40
N ARG A 42 20.24 -22.25 -15.82
CA ARG A 42 19.13 -22.31 -16.77
C ARG A 42 17.86 -21.64 -16.25
N LEU A 43 17.48 -21.89 -15.00
CA LEU A 43 16.29 -21.31 -14.36
C LEU A 43 16.44 -19.79 -14.15
N ILE A 44 17.65 -19.33 -13.88
CA ILE A 44 17.95 -17.90 -13.73
C ILE A 44 17.88 -17.20 -15.10
N GLY A 45 18.30 -17.87 -16.19
CA GLY A 45 18.29 -17.32 -17.56
C GLY A 45 19.43 -16.34 -17.83
N GLU A 46 19.32 -15.49 -18.85
CA GLU A 46 20.32 -14.45 -19.21
C GLU A 46 20.33 -13.25 -18.23
N ASP A 47 20.21 -13.50 -16.93
CA ASP A 47 20.36 -12.45 -15.93
C ASP A 47 21.85 -12.06 -15.84
N ARG A 48 22.24 -10.99 -16.55
CA ARG A 48 23.63 -10.48 -16.62
C ARG A 48 24.29 -10.31 -15.24
N TYR A 49 23.51 -10.12 -14.18
CA TYR A 49 24.01 -9.91 -12.82
C TYR A 49 24.36 -11.21 -12.08
N ASN A 50 23.74 -12.32 -12.48
CA ASN A 50 23.87 -13.63 -11.84
C ASN A 50 24.49 -14.69 -12.78
N ALA A 51 24.73 -14.34 -14.04
CA ALA A 51 25.41 -15.18 -15.01
C ALA A 51 26.80 -15.60 -14.51
N GLY A 52 27.03 -16.91 -14.40
CA GLY A 52 28.31 -17.50 -14.01
C GLY A 52 28.62 -17.50 -12.51
N LYS A 53 27.67 -17.08 -11.65
CA LYS A 53 27.85 -17.16 -10.19
C LYS A 53 27.51 -18.55 -9.67
N GLN A 54 28.27 -18.98 -8.65
CA GLN A 54 27.94 -20.17 -7.87
C GLN A 54 26.64 -19.92 -7.08
N LEU A 55 25.96 -21.01 -6.72
CA LEU A 55 24.67 -20.94 -6.03
C LEU A 55 24.74 -20.15 -4.70
N SER A 56 25.87 -20.22 -4.01
CA SER A 56 26.18 -19.46 -2.80
C SER A 56 26.26 -17.94 -3.02
N ASP A 57 26.65 -17.53 -4.21
CA ASP A 57 26.89 -16.12 -4.59
C ASP A 57 25.67 -15.46 -5.23
N LEU A 58 24.58 -16.21 -5.37
CA LEU A 58 23.32 -15.69 -5.87
C LEU A 58 22.77 -14.61 -4.94
N ASP A 59 22.18 -13.59 -5.55
CA ASP A 59 21.42 -12.61 -4.82
C ASP A 59 20.07 -13.18 -4.36
N VAL A 60 19.44 -12.51 -3.40
CA VAL A 60 18.14 -12.93 -2.86
C VAL A 60 17.07 -13.06 -3.96
N ALA A 61 17.17 -12.26 -5.03
CA ALA A 61 16.25 -12.31 -6.15
C ALA A 61 16.36 -13.63 -6.91
N ALA A 62 17.59 -14.02 -7.29
CA ALA A 62 17.85 -15.28 -7.97
C ALA A 62 17.53 -16.48 -7.08
N LEU A 63 17.88 -16.44 -5.78
CA LEU A 63 17.53 -17.52 -4.85
C LEU A 63 16.02 -17.75 -4.77
N LEU A 64 15.22 -16.69 -4.57
CA LEU A 64 13.76 -16.79 -4.52
C LEU A 64 13.18 -17.24 -5.86
N LYS A 65 13.78 -16.84 -7.00
CA LYS A 65 13.37 -17.30 -8.32
C LYS A 65 13.63 -18.81 -8.47
N VAL A 66 14.84 -19.28 -8.13
CA VAL A 66 15.17 -20.71 -8.21
C VAL A 66 14.23 -21.54 -7.33
N MET A 67 13.96 -21.09 -6.10
CA MET A 67 12.98 -21.76 -5.23
C MET A 67 11.58 -21.83 -5.83
N TRP A 68 11.15 -20.76 -6.49
CA TRP A 68 9.84 -20.70 -7.12
C TRP A 68 9.71 -21.65 -8.32
N GLU A 69 10.67 -21.60 -9.24
CA GLU A 69 10.62 -22.40 -10.48
C GLU A 69 10.82 -23.89 -10.19
N SER A 70 11.69 -24.25 -9.24
CA SER A 70 11.92 -25.65 -8.83
C SER A 70 11.00 -26.12 -7.70
N TRP A 71 9.91 -25.40 -7.44
CA TRP A 71 9.04 -25.68 -6.29
C TRP A 71 8.48 -27.10 -6.32
N ASN A 72 7.91 -27.54 -7.44
CA ASN A 72 7.24 -28.84 -7.52
C ASN A 72 8.24 -30.01 -7.45
N ASP A 73 9.44 -29.81 -7.98
CA ASP A 73 10.43 -30.88 -8.15
C ASP A 73 11.28 -31.08 -6.89
N VAL A 74 11.52 -29.99 -6.15
CA VAL A 74 12.43 -29.96 -5.00
C VAL A 74 11.68 -29.59 -3.73
N PHE A 75 11.15 -28.37 -3.66
CA PHE A 75 10.70 -27.79 -2.39
C PHE A 75 9.37 -28.33 -1.88
N ARG A 76 8.45 -28.76 -2.76
CA ARG A 76 7.16 -29.36 -2.37
C ARG A 76 7.30 -30.65 -1.56
N LYS A 77 8.45 -31.32 -1.63
CA LYS A 77 8.72 -32.56 -0.89
C LYS A 77 9.02 -32.31 0.58
N THR A 78 9.51 -31.11 0.91
CA THR A 78 9.95 -30.74 2.26
C THR A 78 9.13 -29.59 2.84
N LEU A 79 8.61 -28.70 1.99
CA LEU A 79 7.87 -27.47 2.33
C LEU A 79 6.43 -27.55 1.83
N GLY A 80 5.52 -26.96 2.60
CA GLY A 80 4.09 -26.98 2.35
C GLY A 80 3.57 -25.76 1.59
N PHE A 81 2.25 -25.62 1.55
CA PHE A 81 1.59 -24.52 0.86
C PHE A 81 1.92 -23.15 1.49
N ALA A 82 2.00 -23.09 2.82
CA ALA A 82 2.28 -21.85 3.54
C ALA A 82 3.64 -21.26 3.16
N GLU A 83 4.67 -22.10 3.07
CA GLU A 83 6.01 -21.67 2.70
C GLU A 83 6.07 -21.22 1.22
N ARG A 84 5.29 -21.85 0.35
CA ARG A 84 5.16 -21.39 -1.05
C ARG A 84 4.61 -19.98 -1.13
N SER A 85 3.57 -19.69 -0.34
CA SER A 85 2.99 -18.36 -0.24
C SER A 85 4.02 -17.36 0.28
N LEU A 86 4.79 -17.70 1.31
CA LEU A 86 5.86 -16.84 1.83
C LEU A 86 6.93 -16.53 0.78
N VAL A 87 7.36 -17.52 -0.02
CA VAL A 87 8.32 -17.30 -1.11
C VAL A 87 7.75 -16.33 -2.15
N SER A 88 6.45 -16.44 -2.48
CA SER A 88 5.77 -15.51 -3.39
C SER A 88 5.76 -14.09 -2.83
N GLU A 89 5.38 -13.91 -1.56
CA GLU A 89 5.34 -12.60 -0.89
C GLU A 89 6.73 -11.97 -0.82
N LEU A 90 7.76 -12.73 -0.44
CA LEU A 90 9.14 -12.24 -0.38
C LEU A 90 9.66 -11.81 -1.75
N ARG A 91 9.28 -12.53 -2.80
CA ARG A 91 9.69 -12.22 -4.18
C ARG A 91 9.03 -10.93 -4.67
N GLU A 92 7.76 -10.73 -4.33
CA GLU A 92 7.02 -9.51 -4.62
C GLU A 92 7.57 -8.32 -3.81
N TRP A 93 7.77 -8.47 -2.50
CA TRP A 93 8.35 -7.44 -1.64
C TRP A 93 9.74 -7.00 -2.14
N ARG A 94 10.58 -7.97 -2.51
CA ARG A 94 11.91 -7.69 -3.08
C ARG A 94 11.83 -7.00 -4.43
N ASN A 95 10.92 -7.40 -5.32
CA ASN A 95 10.66 -6.71 -6.60
C ASN A 95 10.24 -5.26 -6.35
N GLN A 96 9.26 -5.04 -5.47
CA GLN A 96 8.80 -3.71 -5.09
C GLN A 96 9.93 -2.89 -4.48
N TRP A 97 10.77 -3.46 -3.61
CA TRP A 97 11.92 -2.77 -3.03
C TRP A 97 12.93 -2.32 -4.10
N ALA A 98 13.17 -3.16 -5.12
CA ALA A 98 14.03 -2.83 -6.26
C ALA A 98 13.43 -1.74 -7.19
N HIS A 99 12.10 -1.68 -7.32
CA HIS A 99 11.40 -0.73 -8.19
C HIS A 99 11.01 0.59 -7.50
N ARG A 100 10.64 0.57 -6.22
CA ARG A 100 10.08 1.71 -5.45
C ARG A 100 11.13 2.69 -4.92
N LEU A 101 12.42 2.40 -5.06
CA LEU A 101 13.50 3.26 -4.56
C LEU A 101 14.32 3.88 -5.69
N ARG A 102 13.64 4.65 -6.57
CA ARG A 102 14.26 5.69 -7.38
C ARG A 102 14.30 6.99 -6.56
N CYS A 103 15.27 7.13 -5.65
CA CYS A 103 15.56 8.41 -5.00
C CYS A 103 16.61 9.17 -5.82
N GLY A 104 16.48 10.49 -5.95
CA GLY A 104 17.44 11.33 -6.68
C GLY A 104 17.15 11.53 -8.17
N GLN A 105 15.98 11.14 -8.67
CA GLN A 105 15.52 11.67 -9.96
C GLN A 105 15.00 13.09 -9.74
N ASN A 106 15.51 14.03 -10.52
CA ASN A 106 15.01 15.40 -10.55
C ASN A 106 13.64 15.36 -11.23
N LEU A 107 12.57 15.44 -10.45
CA LEU A 107 11.22 15.57 -11.00
C LEU A 107 11.09 17.01 -11.51
N SER A 108 11.13 17.19 -12.83
CA SER A 108 10.82 18.49 -13.43
C SER A 108 9.31 18.70 -13.32
N LEU A 109 8.89 19.42 -12.29
CA LEU A 109 7.53 19.92 -12.18
C LEU A 109 7.37 20.99 -13.27
N SER A 110 6.72 20.64 -14.37
CA SER A 110 6.39 21.59 -15.43
C SER A 110 5.11 22.32 -15.06
N ASP A 111 5.10 23.65 -15.20
CA ASP A 111 3.88 24.48 -14.99
C ASP A 111 2.71 24.06 -15.91
N SER A 112 3.00 23.33 -16.99
CA SER A 112 2.00 22.87 -17.95
C SER A 112 1.29 21.56 -17.57
N ASP A 113 1.84 20.75 -16.64
CA ASP A 113 1.19 19.52 -16.13
C ASP A 113 1.60 19.25 -14.66
N PRO A 114 0.96 19.93 -13.69
CA PRO A 114 1.36 19.90 -12.29
C PRO A 114 0.89 18.62 -11.57
N GLN A 115 1.47 17.48 -11.91
CA GLN A 115 1.27 16.25 -11.14
C GLN A 115 2.02 16.32 -9.81
N GLY A 116 1.30 16.12 -8.70
CA GLY A 116 1.88 16.06 -7.35
C GLY A 116 1.77 17.36 -6.53
N LEU A 117 1.03 18.37 -6.99
CA LEU A 117 0.70 19.53 -6.18
C LEU A 117 -0.55 19.28 -5.34
N LEU A 118 -0.43 19.44 -4.02
CA LEU A 118 -1.55 19.34 -3.07
C LEU A 118 -2.49 20.55 -3.15
N VAL A 119 -1.95 21.70 -3.59
CA VAL A 119 -2.65 22.98 -3.65
C VAL A 119 -2.61 23.50 -5.08
N LYS A 120 -3.77 23.94 -5.59
CA LYS A 120 -3.87 24.58 -6.89
C LYS A 120 -3.01 25.86 -6.94
N PRO A 121 -2.11 26.03 -7.92
CA PRO A 121 -1.18 27.16 -7.99
C PRO A 121 -1.85 28.53 -7.86
N GLU A 122 -3.03 28.68 -8.45
CA GLU A 122 -3.81 29.92 -8.50
C GLU A 122 -4.33 30.30 -7.11
N VAL A 123 -4.73 29.29 -6.32
CA VAL A 123 -5.20 29.45 -4.95
C VAL A 123 -4.05 29.88 -4.03
N ALA A 124 -2.90 29.21 -4.13
CA ALA A 124 -1.72 29.55 -3.35
C ALA A 124 -1.18 30.96 -3.66
N ARG A 125 -1.27 31.40 -4.93
CA ARG A 125 -0.83 32.74 -5.37
C ARG A 125 -1.72 33.83 -4.78
N ARG A 126 -3.04 33.64 -4.82
CA ARG A 126 -4.02 34.60 -4.26
C ARG A 126 -3.83 34.78 -2.76
N GLN A 127 -3.61 33.69 -2.03
CA GLN A 127 -3.33 33.75 -0.59
C GLN A 127 -2.07 34.59 -0.28
N ARG A 128 -0.97 34.39 -1.02
CA ARG A 128 0.26 35.18 -0.81
C ARG A 128 0.08 36.67 -1.13
N GLU A 129 -0.69 36.99 -2.16
CA GLU A 129 -1.00 38.38 -2.52
C GLU A 129 -1.82 39.06 -1.41
N GLU A 130 -2.79 38.35 -0.84
CA GLU A 130 -3.60 38.81 0.31
C GLU A 130 -2.77 38.95 1.59
N GLU A 131 -1.85 38.01 1.86
CA GLU A 131 -0.91 38.07 2.99
C GLU A 131 0.11 39.20 2.83
N GLN A 132 0.53 39.56 1.62
CA GLN A 132 1.43 40.70 1.38
C GLN A 132 0.72 42.05 1.47
N GLN A 133 -0.57 42.12 1.12
CA GLN A 133 -1.36 43.36 1.27
C GLN A 133 -1.74 43.65 2.73
N THR A 134 -1.66 42.67 3.62
CA THR A 134 -2.09 42.80 5.03
C THR A 134 -0.97 43.11 6.01
N VAL A 135 0.28 43.24 5.56
CA VAL A 135 1.40 43.71 6.41
C VAL A 135 1.53 45.24 6.30
N PRO A 136 1.23 46.04 7.35
CA PRO A 136 1.50 47.47 7.34
C PRO A 136 3.02 47.72 7.40
N ALA A 137 3.52 48.53 6.47
CA ALA A 137 4.91 48.97 6.42
C ALA A 137 5.31 49.74 7.69
N PRO A 138 6.53 49.58 8.23
CA PRO A 138 6.99 50.34 9.38
C PRO A 138 7.24 51.82 9.01
N THR A 139 6.83 52.68 9.93
CA THR A 139 6.74 54.14 9.88
C THR A 139 8.05 54.86 9.51
N GLY A 140 7.96 55.84 8.61
CA GLY A 140 9.01 56.81 8.29
C GLY A 140 8.43 58.18 7.87
N VAL A 141 8.68 59.19 8.72
CA VAL A 141 8.40 60.65 8.74
C VAL A 141 8.48 61.34 7.35
N THR A 142 7.63 62.27 6.90
CA THR A 142 7.51 63.69 7.32
C THR A 142 6.38 64.45 6.58
N SER A 143 5.72 65.39 7.30
CA SER A 143 4.78 66.49 6.98
C SER A 143 4.43 66.91 5.54
N SER A 144 3.15 67.24 5.29
CA SER A 144 2.67 68.64 5.32
C SER A 144 1.14 68.73 5.30
N ALA A 145 0.63 69.82 5.90
CA ALA A 145 -0.72 70.02 6.42
C ALA A 145 -1.65 70.84 5.52
N ALA A 146 -2.95 70.78 5.86
CA ALA A 146 -4.05 71.76 5.74
C ALA A 146 -5.29 71.12 5.09
N THR A 147 -6.55 71.29 5.49
CA THR A 147 -7.28 71.95 6.60
C THR A 147 -8.75 71.56 6.34
N GLY A 148 -9.58 71.31 7.38
CA GLY A 148 -11.04 71.51 7.23
C GLY A 148 -12.01 70.42 7.71
N VAL A 149 -12.16 70.28 9.03
CA VAL A 149 -13.43 70.19 9.81
C VAL A 149 -14.54 69.18 9.40
N THR A 150 -14.68 68.12 10.23
CA THR A 150 -15.84 67.71 11.08
C THR A 150 -17.28 68.03 10.60
N SER A 151 -18.36 67.26 10.79
CA SER A 151 -18.72 65.86 11.10
C SER A 151 -20.26 65.86 11.32
N TYR A 152 -20.94 64.74 11.02
CA TYR A 152 -22.27 64.32 11.53
C TYR A 152 -23.51 65.20 11.20
N ALA A 153 -24.74 64.72 11.03
CA ALA A 153 -25.39 63.41 10.96
C ALA A 153 -26.86 63.65 10.54
N GLY A 154 -27.54 62.63 10.02
CA GLY A 154 -28.97 62.45 10.28
C GLY A 154 -29.85 62.12 9.08
N GLY A 155 -30.43 60.91 9.12
CA GLY A 155 -31.59 60.47 8.34
C GLY A 155 -31.25 59.41 7.30
N GLU A 156 -31.81 58.20 7.26
CA GLU A 156 -32.99 57.66 7.94
C GLU A 156 -32.87 56.12 8.04
N SER A 157 -33.55 55.59 9.06
CA SER A 157 -33.67 54.18 9.38
C SER A 157 -34.60 53.44 8.42
N SER A 158 -34.18 52.26 7.96
CA SER A 158 -35.04 51.06 7.91
C SER A 158 -34.20 49.81 7.65
N SER A 159 -33.90 49.08 8.72
CA SER A 159 -33.75 47.62 8.69
C SER A 159 -35.12 47.03 9.08
N PRO A 160 -35.50 45.78 8.71
CA PRO A 160 -34.71 44.56 8.91
C PRO A 160 -34.71 43.67 7.63
N THR A 161 -33.85 42.68 7.43
CA THR A 161 -33.62 41.48 8.25
C THR A 161 -32.39 40.76 7.67
N PRO A 162 -31.53 40.17 8.52
CA PRO A 162 -30.43 39.33 8.11
C PRO A 162 -30.94 37.92 7.77
N ALA A 163 -30.94 37.54 6.50
CA ALA A 163 -30.97 36.13 6.14
C ALA A 163 -29.54 35.64 6.06
N GLY A 164 -28.98 35.31 7.23
CA GLY A 164 -27.78 34.49 7.31
C GLY A 164 -28.05 33.21 6.53
N ALA A 165 -27.29 32.98 5.47
CA ALA A 165 -27.23 31.66 4.88
C ALA A 165 -26.75 30.71 5.98
N PRO A 166 -27.52 29.68 6.37
CA PRO A 166 -27.01 28.69 7.29
C PRO A 166 -25.86 28.01 6.57
N SER A 167 -24.64 28.23 7.07
CA SER A 167 -23.62 27.21 7.02
C SER A 167 -24.24 25.98 7.67
N THR A 168 -24.87 25.15 6.85
CA THR A 168 -25.40 23.88 7.29
C THR A 168 -24.15 23.07 7.61
N THR A 169 -23.70 23.13 8.85
CA THR A 169 -22.65 22.29 9.37
C THR A 169 -23.16 20.87 9.16
N ALA A 170 -22.73 20.23 8.08
CA ALA A 170 -23.13 18.88 7.75
C ALA A 170 -22.81 18.02 8.98
N ALA A 171 -23.83 17.38 9.52
CA ALA A 171 -23.69 16.57 10.72
C ALA A 171 -22.54 15.58 10.54
N PRO A 172 -21.73 15.30 11.58
CA PRO A 172 -20.59 14.40 11.46
C PRO A 172 -21.06 13.01 10.99
N LEU A 173 -20.35 12.45 10.01
CA LEU A 173 -20.60 11.11 9.49
C LEU A 173 -20.30 10.08 10.58
N LYS A 174 -21.25 9.16 10.83
CA LYS A 174 -21.18 8.25 11.99
C LYS A 174 -20.94 6.79 11.64
N ARG A 175 -21.06 6.41 10.36
CA ARG A 175 -21.02 5.02 9.90
C ARG A 175 -20.35 4.95 8.55
N PHE A 176 -19.52 3.93 8.37
CA PHE A 176 -18.91 3.58 7.10
C PHE A 176 -19.34 2.17 6.71
N HIS A 177 -19.73 1.99 5.46
CA HIS A 177 -20.01 0.70 4.84
C HIS A 177 -19.31 0.68 3.49
N GLY A 178 -18.54 -0.36 3.23
CA GLY A 178 -17.81 -0.52 1.97
C GLY A 178 -17.63 -1.99 1.64
N SER A 179 -17.79 -2.33 0.37
CA SER A 179 -17.57 -3.66 -0.18
C SER A 179 -16.65 -3.55 -1.38
N VAL A 180 -15.70 -4.46 -1.51
CA VAL A 180 -14.80 -4.55 -2.65
C VAL A 180 -14.64 -6.01 -3.06
N ALA A 181 -14.71 -6.29 -4.35
CA ALA A 181 -14.47 -7.61 -4.87
C ALA A 181 -12.96 -7.91 -4.82
N LEU A 182 -12.60 -9.02 -4.19
CA LEU A 182 -11.21 -9.45 -4.06
C LEU A 182 -10.91 -10.59 -5.02
N SER A 183 -9.67 -10.61 -5.54
CA SER A 183 -9.20 -11.73 -6.33
C SER A 183 -8.94 -12.94 -5.44
N PRO A 184 -9.48 -14.14 -5.76
CA PRO A 184 -9.21 -15.35 -4.99
C PRO A 184 -7.72 -15.73 -4.94
N LEU A 185 -6.97 -15.40 -6.00
CA LEU A 185 -5.55 -15.69 -6.13
C LEU A 185 -4.66 -14.75 -5.30
N ARG A 186 -5.20 -13.61 -4.86
CA ARG A 186 -4.46 -12.57 -4.11
C ARG A 186 -5.21 -12.10 -2.86
N LEU A 187 -6.08 -12.95 -2.32
CA LEU A 187 -6.99 -12.58 -1.23
C LEU A 187 -6.24 -11.98 -0.03
N GLY A 188 -5.13 -12.60 0.39
CA GLY A 188 -4.33 -12.12 1.52
C GLY A 188 -3.71 -10.74 1.26
N ALA A 189 -3.06 -10.55 0.11
CA ALA A 189 -2.39 -9.29 -0.23
C ALA A 189 -3.38 -8.14 -0.50
N GLU A 190 -4.54 -8.43 -1.09
CA GLU A 190 -5.58 -7.41 -1.31
C GLU A 190 -6.29 -7.05 0.00
N ALA A 191 -6.61 -8.03 0.86
CA ALA A 191 -7.14 -7.77 2.20
C ALA A 191 -6.16 -7.00 3.08
N GLY A 192 -4.86 -7.30 2.98
CA GLY A 192 -3.79 -6.57 3.68
C GLY A 192 -3.73 -5.10 3.28
N ARG A 193 -3.77 -4.79 1.97
CA ARG A 193 -3.83 -3.40 1.49
C ARG A 193 -5.06 -2.66 1.97
N ILE A 194 -6.22 -3.31 2.00
CA ILE A 194 -7.46 -2.71 2.54
C ILE A 194 -7.31 -2.46 4.05
N ALA A 195 -6.64 -3.36 4.76
CA ALA A 195 -6.37 -3.17 6.18
C ALA A 195 -5.51 -1.92 6.43
N GLU A 196 -4.46 -1.71 5.63
CA GLU A 196 -3.53 -0.57 5.76
C GLU A 196 -4.15 0.77 5.30
N GLU A 197 -4.83 0.77 4.16
CA GLU A 197 -5.31 2.01 3.51
C GLU A 197 -6.70 2.43 3.99
N VAL A 198 -7.48 1.53 4.61
CA VAL A 198 -8.86 1.82 5.04
C VAL A 198 -9.06 1.51 6.52
N LEU A 199 -8.83 0.27 6.94
CA LEU A 199 -9.15 -0.11 8.32
C LEU A 199 -8.24 0.59 9.33
N ALA A 200 -6.97 0.84 9.01
CA ALA A 200 -6.04 1.52 9.91
C ALA A 200 -6.55 2.92 10.28
N HIS A 201 -7.06 3.67 9.30
CA HIS A 201 -7.64 4.99 9.53
C HIS A 201 -8.92 4.90 10.36
N LEU A 202 -9.84 4.01 10.01
CA LEU A 202 -11.11 3.85 10.73
C LEU A 202 -10.91 3.37 12.18
N SER A 203 -9.95 2.47 12.40
CA SER A 203 -9.63 1.91 13.72
C SER A 203 -8.87 2.90 14.61
N SER A 204 -8.20 3.90 14.03
CA SER A 204 -7.51 4.95 14.78
C SER A 204 -8.45 5.95 15.45
N LEU A 205 -9.73 5.96 15.06
CA LEU A 205 -10.73 6.88 15.61
C LEU A 205 -11.16 6.45 17.03
N PRO A 206 -11.17 7.37 18.02
CA PRO A 206 -11.55 7.04 19.39
C PRO A 206 -12.97 6.47 19.47
N GLY A 207 -13.10 5.28 20.07
CA GLY A 207 -14.39 4.61 20.24
C GLY A 207 -14.96 3.94 18.97
N ALA A 208 -14.21 3.88 17.88
CA ALA A 208 -14.64 3.16 16.67
C ALA A 208 -14.70 1.65 16.91
N GLN A 209 -15.80 1.04 16.51
CA GLN A 209 -15.96 -0.40 16.45
C GLN A 209 -15.91 -0.84 15.00
N VAL A 210 -14.87 -1.59 14.64
CA VAL A 210 -14.66 -2.08 13.28
C VAL A 210 -14.96 -3.57 13.25
N SER A 211 -15.84 -3.99 12.35
CA SER A 211 -16.12 -5.39 12.06
C SER A 211 -15.80 -5.67 10.59
N VAL A 212 -15.21 -6.83 10.33
CA VAL A 212 -14.77 -7.25 8.99
C VAL A 212 -15.38 -8.61 8.72
N THR A 213 -16.03 -8.74 7.57
CA THR A 213 -16.63 -10.00 7.12
C THR A 213 -16.00 -10.37 5.77
N LEU A 214 -15.65 -11.65 5.62
CA LEU A 214 -15.23 -12.23 4.35
C LEU A 214 -16.36 -13.12 3.83
N GLU A 215 -16.87 -12.80 2.65
CA GLU A 215 -17.85 -13.61 1.93
C GLU A 215 -17.16 -14.35 0.79
N ILE A 216 -17.50 -15.63 0.61
CA ILE A 216 -16.89 -16.52 -0.39
C ILE A 216 -18.01 -17.08 -1.25
N HIS A 217 -17.97 -16.80 -2.55
CA HIS A 217 -18.90 -17.35 -3.54
C HIS A 217 -18.15 -18.26 -4.50
N VAL A 218 -18.69 -19.46 -4.70
CA VAL A 218 -18.16 -20.43 -5.66
C VAL A 218 -19.34 -21.02 -6.43
N ALA A 219 -19.30 -20.91 -7.76
CA ALA A 219 -20.22 -21.60 -8.66
C ALA A 219 -19.51 -22.80 -9.28
N VAL A 220 -20.07 -24.00 -9.12
CA VAL A 220 -19.54 -25.24 -9.71
C VAL A 220 -20.67 -25.88 -10.52
N PRO A 221 -20.78 -25.60 -11.83
CA PRO A 221 -21.91 -26.04 -12.66
C PRO A 221 -22.12 -27.56 -12.65
N ASP A 222 -21.03 -28.32 -12.60
CA ASP A 222 -21.07 -29.79 -12.61
C ASP A 222 -21.28 -30.41 -11.21
N GLY A 223 -21.49 -29.56 -10.19
CA GLY A 223 -21.63 -29.95 -8.80
C GLY A 223 -20.30 -30.12 -8.07
N VAL A 224 -20.36 -30.04 -6.74
CA VAL A 224 -19.20 -30.20 -5.85
C VAL A 224 -19.12 -31.65 -5.40
N PRO A 225 -17.97 -32.34 -5.58
CA PRO A 225 -17.83 -33.73 -5.13
C PRO A 225 -18.04 -33.88 -3.62
N ASP A 226 -18.67 -34.97 -3.19
CA ASP A 226 -19.00 -35.23 -1.77
C ASP A 226 -17.81 -35.11 -0.82
N GLN A 227 -16.64 -35.57 -1.26
CA GLN A 227 -15.40 -35.45 -0.49
C GLN A 227 -15.03 -33.98 -0.24
N VAL A 228 -15.17 -33.13 -1.26
CA VAL A 228 -14.89 -31.70 -1.15
C VAL A 228 -15.91 -31.01 -0.26
N VAL A 229 -17.20 -31.33 -0.40
CA VAL A 229 -18.27 -30.83 0.49
C VAL A 229 -17.93 -31.15 1.95
N ARG A 230 -17.58 -32.41 2.24
CA ARG A 230 -17.23 -32.83 3.61
C ARG A 230 -16.03 -32.06 4.17
N VAL A 231 -14.96 -31.93 3.38
CA VAL A 231 -13.75 -31.20 3.79
C VAL A 231 -14.05 -29.72 4.04
N VAL A 232 -14.81 -29.06 3.16
CA VAL A 232 -15.14 -27.65 3.31
C VAL A 232 -16.02 -27.42 4.54
N MET A 233 -17.04 -28.26 4.77
CA MET A 233 -17.91 -28.14 5.95
C MET A 233 -17.14 -28.35 7.26
N GLU A 234 -16.21 -29.29 7.30
CA GLU A 234 -15.35 -29.52 8.48
C GLU A 234 -14.41 -28.32 8.73
N ASN A 235 -13.84 -27.75 7.67
CA ASN A 235 -13.02 -26.54 7.77
C ASN A 235 -13.84 -25.33 8.22
N CYS A 236 -15.04 -25.12 7.70
CA CYS A 236 -15.93 -24.03 8.14
C CYS A 236 -16.25 -24.12 9.63
N ARG A 237 -16.50 -25.33 10.16
CA ARG A 237 -16.70 -25.56 11.59
C ARG A 237 -15.46 -25.23 12.41
N THR A 238 -14.29 -25.66 11.94
CA THR A 238 -13.00 -25.43 12.61
C THR A 238 -12.63 -23.93 12.63
N LEU A 239 -12.86 -23.25 11.51
CA LEU A 239 -12.59 -21.82 11.33
C LEU A 239 -13.72 -20.91 11.84
N LYS A 240 -14.78 -21.49 12.41
CA LYS A 240 -15.91 -20.79 13.03
C LYS A 240 -16.64 -19.83 12.08
N PHE A 241 -16.91 -20.28 10.85
CA PHE A 241 -17.75 -19.53 9.92
C PHE A 241 -19.13 -19.30 10.54
N ALA A 242 -19.56 -18.03 10.62
CA ALA A 242 -20.86 -17.67 11.17
C ALA A 242 -22.02 -18.19 10.30
N VAL A 243 -21.85 -18.14 8.97
CA VAL A 243 -22.80 -18.64 7.98
C VAL A 243 -22.02 -19.43 6.93
N HIS A 244 -22.46 -20.64 6.62
CA HIS A 244 -21.90 -21.50 5.57
C HIS A 244 -22.93 -22.56 5.15
N SER A 245 -23.09 -22.79 3.85
CA SER A 245 -23.99 -23.81 3.28
C SER A 245 -23.57 -24.15 1.85
N PHE A 246 -23.91 -25.34 1.38
CA PHE A 246 -23.96 -25.65 -0.05
C PHE A 246 -25.43 -25.72 -0.47
N GLU A 247 -25.79 -25.00 -1.53
CA GLU A 247 -27.13 -25.01 -2.09
C GLU A 247 -27.17 -25.95 -3.29
N ARG A 248 -28.29 -26.68 -3.44
CA ARG A 248 -28.65 -27.33 -4.70
C ARG A 248 -29.60 -26.35 -5.37
N ASP A 249 -29.29 -25.96 -6.61
CA ASP A 249 -30.19 -25.12 -7.43
C ASP A 249 -31.64 -25.61 -7.40
#